data_AF-A0A5X1D7T2-F1
#
_entry.id   AF-A0A5X1D7T2-F1
#
_cell.length_a   1.000
_cell.length_b   1.000
_cell.length_c   1.000
_cell.angle_alpha   90.00
_cell.angle_beta   90.00
_cell.angle_gamma   90.00
#
_symmetry.space_group_name_H-M   'P 1'
#
loop_
_entity.id
_entity.type
_entity.pdbx_description
1 polymer ?
#
loop_
_entity_poly.entity_id
_entity_poly.type
_entity_poly.pdbx_seq_one_letter_code
_entity_poly.pdbx_strand_id
1 'polypeptide(L)'
;MMELWLTVNGKRTCASAPLDPLTRAVVISLFTWRRAEPDDNADVPMGWWGDTWPAVQNDRYGSRLWLLQRSKLTNQLVQTVRGYIRECLQWMIDDGVVSRIDLDIRRTGINELGNSITLWRRDGPVMISFDDLWSAITHGGQ
;
A
#
# COMPACT_ATOMS: atom_id res chain seq x y z
N MET A 1 7.18 19.64 -2.20
CA MET A 1 6.43 18.39 -2.42
C MET A 1 7.30 17.25 -1.93
N MET A 2 6.80 16.38 -1.05
CA MET A 2 7.58 15.24 -0.55
C MET A 2 7.67 14.19 -1.66
N GLU A 3 8.88 13.80 -2.05
CA GLU A 3 9.08 12.73 -3.02
C GLU A 3 8.96 11.36 -2.34
N LEU A 4 8.19 10.45 -2.94
CA LEU A 4 8.07 9.08 -2.47
C LEU A 4 9.21 8.24 -3.04
N TRP A 5 10.16 7.89 -2.18
CA TRP A 5 11.29 7.03 -2.53
C TRP A 5 11.06 5.59 -2.09
N LEU A 6 11.44 4.66 -2.95
CA LEU A 6 11.32 3.22 -2.74
C LEU A 6 12.56 2.48 -3.22
N THR A 7 12.82 1.33 -2.63
CA THR A 7 13.88 0.41 -3.02
C THR A 7 13.27 -0.85 -3.58
N VAL A 8 13.62 -1.18 -4.83
CA VAL A 8 13.17 -2.39 -5.54
C VAL A 8 14.37 -3.30 -5.75
N ASN A 9 14.37 -4.49 -5.15
CA ASN A 9 15.48 -5.44 -5.19
C ASN A 9 16.84 -4.79 -4.85
N GLY A 10 16.86 -3.91 -3.84
CA GLY A 10 18.07 -3.19 -3.40
C GLY A 10 18.42 -1.95 -4.23
N LYS A 11 17.72 -1.67 -5.34
CA LYS A 11 17.91 -0.47 -6.15
C LYS A 11 16.90 0.61 -5.77
N ARG A 12 17.40 1.74 -5.28
CA ARG A 12 16.61 2.92 -4.93
C ARG A 12 16.09 3.63 -6.19
N THR A 13 14.81 4.01 -6.20
CA THR A 13 14.14 4.76 -7.26
C THR A 13 13.07 5.68 -6.68
N CYS A 14 12.66 6.70 -7.44
CA CYS A 14 11.55 7.59 -7.06
C CYS A 14 10.24 7.09 -7.68
N ALA A 15 9.12 7.22 -6.98
CA ALA A 15 7.82 6.78 -7.47
C ALA A 15 7.32 7.58 -8.69
N SER A 16 7.87 8.79 -8.91
CA SER A 16 7.58 9.62 -10.09
C SER A 16 8.42 9.23 -11.32
N ALA A 17 9.45 8.41 -11.15
CA ALA A 17 10.23 7.88 -12.26
C ALA A 17 9.47 6.77 -13.01
N PRO A 18 9.88 6.40 -14.23
CA PRO A 18 9.35 5.21 -14.89
C PRO A 18 9.58 3.96 -14.02
N LEU A 19 8.48 3.36 -13.57
CA LEU A 19 8.47 2.11 -12.81
C LEU A 19 8.05 0.96 -13.74
N ASP A 20 8.59 -0.23 -13.49
CA ASP A 20 8.07 -1.44 -14.14
C ASP A 20 6.59 -1.66 -13.75
N PRO A 21 5.82 -2.43 -14.54
CA PRO A 21 4.39 -2.60 -14.32
C PRO A 21 4.03 -3.12 -12.92
N LEU A 22 4.82 -4.05 -12.35
CA LEU A 22 4.53 -4.62 -11.04
C LEU A 22 4.74 -3.59 -9.93
N THR A 23 5.91 -2.94 -9.92
CA THR A 23 6.22 -1.92 -8.92
C THR A 23 5.21 -0.77 -8.99
N ARG A 24 4.85 -0.34 -10.19
CA ARG A 24 3.81 0.69 -10.38
C ARG A 24 2.46 0.25 -9.83
N ALA A 25 2.06 -1.00 -10.09
CA ALA A 25 0.81 -1.54 -9.59
C ALA A 25 0.76 -1.58 -8.05
N VAL A 26 1.89 -1.87 -7.38
CA VAL A 26 1.99 -1.80 -5.91
C VAL A 26 1.81 -0.37 -5.41
N VAL A 27 2.52 0.59 -6.00
CA VAL A 27 2.40 2.01 -5.63
C VAL A 27 0.95 2.49 -5.81
N ILE A 28 0.33 2.19 -6.96
CA ILE A 28 -1.08 2.55 -7.21
C ILE A 28 -2.00 1.90 -6.18
N SER A 29 -1.80 0.62 -5.87
CA SER A 29 -2.63 -0.11 -4.89
C SER A 29 -2.52 0.47 -3.49
N LEU A 30 -1.33 0.90 -3.07
CA LEU A 30 -1.12 1.47 -1.73
C LEU A 30 -1.65 2.90 -1.60
N PHE A 31 -1.47 3.72 -2.64
CA PHE A 31 -1.68 5.16 -2.57
C PHE A 31 -2.91 5.66 -3.34
N THR A 32 -3.72 4.76 -3.89
CA THR A 32 -5.10 5.07 -4.31
C THR A 32 -6.03 4.91 -3.10
N TRP A 33 -6.97 5.84 -2.91
CA TRP A 33 -7.94 5.74 -1.83
C TRP A 33 -8.98 4.67 -2.15
N ARG A 34 -8.97 3.58 -1.37
CA ARG A 34 -10.10 2.65 -1.31
C ARG A 34 -11.20 3.25 -0.44
N ARG A 35 -12.45 2.97 -0.80
CA ARG A 35 -13.61 3.40 -0.01
C ARG A 35 -13.54 2.81 1.41
N ALA A 36 -13.86 3.62 2.41
CA ALA A 36 -14.03 3.19 3.79
C ALA A 36 -15.16 2.14 3.90
N GLU A 37 -14.96 1.14 4.75
CA GLU A 37 -16.00 0.16 5.11
C GLU A 37 -16.99 0.76 6.11
N PRO A 38 -18.19 0.18 6.30
CA PRO A 38 -19.22 0.73 7.18
C PRO A 38 -18.77 0.96 8.63
N ASP A 39 -17.84 0.12 9.12
CA ASP A 39 -17.32 0.19 10.50
C ASP A 39 -16.07 1.08 10.63
N ASP A 40 -15.59 1.66 9.53
CA ASP A 40 -14.47 2.60 9.57
C ASP A 40 -14.94 3.98 10.03
N ASN A 41 -14.11 4.64 10.84
CA ASN A 41 -14.38 5.99 11.31
C ASN A 41 -13.98 7.03 10.25
N ALA A 42 -14.88 7.36 9.33
CA ALA A 42 -14.65 8.36 8.28
C ALA A 42 -15.90 9.21 7.99
N ASP A 43 -15.78 10.54 8.09
CA ASP A 43 -16.87 11.47 7.75
C ASP A 43 -17.22 11.42 6.26
N VAL A 44 -16.19 11.27 5.41
CA VAL A 44 -16.33 11.07 3.97
C VAL A 44 -15.61 9.76 3.66
N PRO A 45 -16.29 8.76 3.07
CA PRO A 45 -15.73 7.43 2.88
C PRO A 45 -14.65 7.36 1.80
N MET A 46 -14.39 8.48 1.09
CA MET A 46 -13.47 8.58 -0.05
C MET A 46 -13.71 7.44 -1.07
N GLY A 47 -12.72 7.14 -1.90
CA GLY A 47 -12.76 6.03 -2.84
C GLY A 47 -12.19 6.36 -4.21
N TRP A 48 -12.05 5.31 -5.02
CA TRP A 48 -11.66 5.42 -6.41
C TRP A 48 -12.90 5.36 -7.30
N TRP A 49 -13.00 6.29 -8.25
CA TRP A 49 -14.16 6.37 -9.14
C TRP A 49 -14.37 5.09 -9.96
N GLY A 50 -13.30 4.35 -10.27
CA GLY A 50 -13.33 3.10 -11.02
C GLY A 50 -14.13 1.99 -10.33
N ASP A 51 -14.26 2.04 -9.00
CA ASP A 51 -15.04 1.06 -8.22
C ASP A 51 -16.57 1.26 -8.38
N THR A 52 -17.02 2.31 -9.10
CA THR A 52 -18.45 2.57 -9.32
C THR A 52 -19.08 1.57 -10.31
N TRP A 53 -18.30 1.10 -11.28
CA TRP A 53 -18.74 0.13 -12.29
C TRP A 53 -17.67 -0.96 -12.48
N PRO A 54 -17.45 -1.82 -11.48
CA PRO A 54 -16.39 -2.79 -11.56
C PRO A 54 -16.77 -3.93 -12.53
N ALA A 55 -15.79 -4.40 -13.29
CA ALA A 55 -15.99 -5.54 -14.19
C ALA A 55 -16.26 -6.85 -13.42
N VAL A 56 -15.69 -6.96 -12.23
CA VAL A 56 -15.90 -8.07 -11.28
C VAL A 56 -16.58 -7.52 -10.04
N GLN A 57 -17.64 -8.18 -9.56
CA GLN A 57 -18.37 -7.71 -8.39
C GLN A 57 -17.45 -7.61 -7.17
N ASN A 58 -17.53 -6.49 -6.44
CA ASN A 58 -16.71 -6.17 -5.27
C ASN A 58 -15.22 -5.97 -5.53
N ASP A 59 -14.80 -5.86 -6.80
CA ASP A 59 -13.46 -5.38 -7.10
C ASP A 59 -13.31 -3.94 -6.62
N ARG A 60 -12.29 -3.70 -5.80
CA ARG A 60 -12.06 -2.45 -5.08
C ARG A 60 -10.57 -2.17 -5.02
N TYR A 61 -10.13 -1.21 -5.81
CA TYR A 61 -8.71 -0.84 -5.83
C TYR A 61 -8.35 0.15 -4.73
N GLY A 62 -7.05 0.24 -4.48
CA GLY A 62 -6.50 1.15 -3.49
C GLY A 62 -6.47 0.56 -2.09
N SER A 63 -6.09 1.40 -1.14
CA SER A 63 -5.95 1.05 0.26
C SER A 63 -6.69 2.02 1.18
N ARG A 64 -7.04 1.54 2.37
CA ARG A 64 -7.61 2.33 3.47
C ARG A 64 -6.54 2.98 4.37
N LEU A 65 -5.26 2.95 3.96
CA LEU A 65 -4.16 3.62 4.67
C LEU A 65 -4.41 5.11 4.94
N TRP A 66 -5.16 5.79 4.07
CA TRP A 66 -5.51 7.21 4.25
C TRP A 66 -6.32 7.49 5.52
N LEU A 67 -7.05 6.51 6.07
CA LEU A 67 -7.72 6.63 7.37
C LEU A 67 -6.72 6.90 8.52
N LEU A 68 -5.45 6.61 8.30
CA LEU A 68 -4.39 6.70 9.31
C LEU A 68 -3.67 8.07 9.30
N GLN A 69 -4.07 9.01 8.43
CA GLN A 69 -3.34 10.26 8.21
C GLN A 69 -3.07 11.07 9.49
N ARG A 70 -4.00 11.03 10.46
CA ARG A 70 -3.91 11.77 11.74
C ARG A 70 -3.62 10.87 12.95
N SER A 71 -3.21 9.62 12.70
CA SER A 71 -2.95 8.64 13.74
C SER A 71 -1.52 8.75 14.28
N LYS A 72 -1.30 8.31 15.53
CA LYS A 72 0.05 8.09 16.07
C LYS A 72 0.48 6.67 15.76
N LEU A 73 1.76 6.47 15.44
CA LEU A 73 2.29 5.13 15.23
C LEU A 73 2.36 4.37 16.56
N THR A 74 1.53 3.33 16.69
CA THR A 74 1.50 2.41 17.83
C THR A 74 1.70 0.97 17.37
N ASN A 75 2.04 0.07 18.31
CA ASN A 75 2.21 -1.36 17.97
C ASN A 75 0.90 -2.00 17.47
N GLN A 76 -0.25 -1.56 17.97
CA GLN A 76 -1.55 -2.01 17.48
C GLN A 76 -1.78 -1.53 16.04
N LEU A 77 -1.42 -0.27 15.74
CA LEU A 77 -1.59 0.29 14.40
C LEU A 77 -0.75 -0.41 13.34
N VAL A 78 0.41 -0.95 13.69
CA VAL A 78 1.25 -1.76 12.78
C VAL A 78 0.47 -2.94 12.19
N GLN A 79 -0.39 -3.58 12.98
CA GLN A 79 -1.24 -4.68 12.51
C GLN A 79 -2.31 -4.18 11.53
N THR A 80 -2.91 -3.03 11.81
CA THR A 80 -3.85 -2.36 10.90
C THR A 80 -3.18 -2.01 9.57
N VAL A 81 -1.97 -1.42 9.60
CA VAL A 81 -1.20 -1.11 8.37
C VAL A 81 -0.93 -2.38 7.57
N ARG A 82 -0.48 -3.47 8.23
CA ARG A 82 -0.25 -4.75 7.56
C ARG A 82 -1.53 -5.29 6.92
N GLY A 83 -2.67 -5.18 7.61
CA GLY A 83 -3.98 -5.58 7.09
C GLY A 83 -4.36 -4.80 5.82
N TYR A 84 -4.24 -3.47 5.85
CA TYR A 84 -4.55 -2.61 4.70
C TYR A 84 -3.62 -2.81 3.51
N ILE A 85 -2.32 -3.07 3.75
CA ILE A 85 -1.37 -3.43 2.69
C ILE A 85 -1.75 -4.78 2.08
N ARG A 86 -2.12 -5.77 2.90
CA ARG A 86 -2.51 -7.08 2.39
C ARG A 86 -3.81 -7.01 1.60
N GLU A 87 -4.80 -6.28 2.10
CA GLU A 87 -6.09 -6.08 1.43
C GLU A 87 -5.91 -5.46 0.04
N CYS A 88 -5.15 -4.36 -0.06
CA CYS A 88 -5.02 -3.64 -1.33
C CYS A 88 -4.17 -4.39 -2.37
N LEU A 89 -3.33 -5.34 -1.95
CA LEU A 89 -2.50 -6.14 -2.86
C LEU A 89 -3.09 -7.52 -3.18
N GLN A 90 -4.20 -7.91 -2.54
CA GLN A 90 -4.79 -9.24 -2.67
C GLN A 90 -5.17 -9.57 -4.12
N TRP A 91 -5.64 -8.57 -4.88
CA TRP A 91 -5.98 -8.74 -6.31
C TRP A 91 -4.81 -9.30 -7.14
N MET A 92 -3.55 -9.01 -6.76
CA MET A 92 -2.39 -9.54 -7.48
C MET A 92 -2.27 -11.06 -7.37
N ILE A 93 -2.75 -11.64 -6.26
CA ILE A 93 -2.84 -13.10 -6.10
C ILE A 93 -4.05 -13.62 -6.89
N ASP A 94 -5.19 -12.96 -6.72
CA ASP A 94 -6.47 -13.39 -7.30
C ASP A 94 -6.41 -13.41 -8.84
N ASP A 95 -5.73 -12.43 -9.44
CA ASP A 95 -5.48 -12.33 -10.89
C ASP A 95 -4.26 -13.13 -11.36
N GLY A 96 -3.54 -13.80 -10.45
CA GLY A 96 -2.38 -14.62 -10.76
C GLY A 96 -1.12 -13.85 -11.17
N VAL A 97 -1.05 -12.54 -10.88
CA VAL A 97 0.16 -11.71 -11.11
C VAL A 97 1.32 -12.18 -10.24
N VAL A 98 1.02 -12.60 -9.00
CA VAL A 98 1.96 -13.17 -8.03
C VAL A 98 1.35 -14.40 -7.38
N SER A 99 2.18 -15.36 -6.95
CA SER A 99 1.69 -16.57 -6.26
C SER A 99 1.61 -16.41 -4.74
N ARG A 100 2.36 -15.46 -4.18
CA ARG A 100 2.42 -15.19 -2.75
C ARG A 100 2.87 -13.76 -2.47
N ILE A 101 2.37 -13.19 -1.38
CA ILE A 101 2.80 -11.90 -0.84
C ILE A 101 3.20 -12.11 0.62
N ASP A 102 4.45 -11.79 0.93
CA ASP A 102 4.98 -11.77 2.30
C ASP A 102 5.22 -10.31 2.72
N LEU A 103 4.78 -9.96 3.93
CA LEU A 103 4.86 -8.60 4.47
C LEU A 103 5.65 -8.60 5.77
N ASP A 104 6.78 -7.88 5.81
CA ASP A 104 7.47 -7.53 7.05
C ASP A 104 7.21 -6.05 7.35
N ILE A 105 6.22 -5.81 8.22
CA ILE A 105 5.84 -4.47 8.68
C ILE A 105 6.09 -4.41 10.18
N ARG A 106 6.95 -3.51 10.63
CA ARG A 106 7.35 -3.42 12.03
C ARG A 106 7.65 -1.98 12.41
N ARG A 107 7.34 -1.63 13.66
CA ARG A 107 7.75 -0.35 14.22
C ARG A 107 9.25 -0.42 14.56
N THR A 108 10.04 0.47 13.97
CA THR A 108 11.50 0.53 14.20
C THR A 108 11.92 1.73 15.05
N GLY A 109 11.03 2.72 15.21
CA GLY A 109 11.25 3.91 16.01
C GLY A 109 9.93 4.56 16.46
N ILE A 110 10.00 5.77 16.99
CA ILE A 110 8.80 6.48 17.49
C ILE A 110 7.81 6.71 16.34
N ASN A 111 8.30 7.19 15.20
CA ASN A 111 7.54 7.49 13.99
C ASN A 111 8.11 6.76 12.75
N GLU A 112 8.87 5.68 12.96
CA GLU A 112 9.49 4.93 11.87
C GLU A 112 8.83 3.57 11.72
N LEU A 113 8.38 3.30 10.49
CA LEU A 113 7.76 2.04 10.10
C LEU A 113 8.66 1.31 9.11
N GLY A 114 9.43 0.36 9.63
CA GLY A 114 10.13 -0.61 8.80
C GLY A 114 9.12 -1.41 7.98
N ASN A 115 9.35 -1.47 6.68
CA ASN A 115 8.44 -2.09 5.74
C ASN A 115 9.22 -2.85 4.66
N SER A 116 8.74 -4.05 4.32
CA SER A 116 9.18 -4.83 3.17
C SER A 116 8.00 -5.64 2.65
N ILE A 117 7.78 -5.55 1.33
CA ILE A 117 6.75 -6.25 0.59
C ILE A 117 7.48 -7.17 -0.38
N THR A 118 7.36 -8.48 -0.18
CA THR A 118 7.96 -9.49 -1.07
C THR A 118 6.87 -10.15 -1.90
N LEU A 119 6.99 -10.01 -3.21
CA LEU A 119 6.05 -10.49 -4.22
C LEU A 119 6.68 -11.69 -4.95
N TRP A 120 6.10 -12.88 -4.82
CA TRP A 120 6.64 -14.08 -5.43
C TRP A 120 6.09 -14.27 -6.83
N ARG A 121 6.95 -14.13 -7.84
CA ARG A 121 6.64 -14.40 -9.25
C ARG A 121 7.35 -15.65 -9.73
N ARG A 122 6.95 -16.14 -10.90
CA ARG A 122 7.54 -17.33 -11.54
C ARG A 122 9.03 -17.16 -11.86
N ASP A 123 9.44 -15.94 -12.18
CA ASP A 123 10.80 -15.52 -12.51
C ASP A 123 11.65 -15.16 -11.27
N GLY A 124 11.05 -15.17 -10.08
CA GLY A 124 11.72 -14.89 -8.81
C GLY A 124 10.96 -13.90 -7.93
N PRO A 125 11.37 -13.72 -6.67
CA PRO A 125 10.76 -12.73 -5.79
C PRO A 125 11.17 -11.31 -6.19
N VAL A 126 10.23 -10.36 -6.10
CA VAL A 126 10.49 -8.93 -6.16
C VAL A 126 10.24 -8.35 -4.77
N MET A 127 11.26 -7.72 -4.19
CA MET A 127 11.18 -7.06 -2.89
C MET A 127 11.07 -5.55 -3.08
N ILE A 128 10.06 -4.95 -2.45
CA ILE A 128 9.80 -3.51 -2.47
C ILE A 128 9.74 -3.01 -1.03
N SER A 129 10.46 -1.94 -0.73
CA SER A 129 10.34 -1.17 0.51
C SER A 129 10.29 0.32 0.20
N PHE A 130 9.67 1.09 1.09
CA PHE A 130 9.58 2.54 1.02
C PHE A 130 10.49 3.15 2.07
N ASP A 131 11.24 4.19 1.70
CA ASP A 131 12.20 4.85 2.58
C ASP A 131 11.52 5.43 3.83
N ASP A 132 10.33 6.03 3.66
CA ASP A 132 9.52 6.56 4.76
C ASP A 132 8.01 6.33 4.50
N LEU A 133 7.59 5.08 4.65
CA LEU A 133 6.18 4.69 4.46
C LEU A 133 5.25 5.41 5.43
N TRP A 134 5.68 5.62 6.68
CA TRP A 134 4.82 6.23 7.69
C TRP A 134 4.53 7.69 7.36
N SER A 135 5.55 8.46 6.98
CA SER A 135 5.35 9.83 6.51
C SER A 135 4.52 9.89 5.23
N ALA A 136 4.71 8.95 4.30
CA ALA A 136 3.88 8.88 3.09
C ALA A 136 2.40 8.65 3.41
N ILE A 137 2.08 7.85 4.43
CA ILE A 137 0.71 7.62 4.90
C ILE A 137 0.14 8.87 5.59
N THR A 138 0.93 9.54 6.44
CA THR A 138 0.43 10.66 7.27
C THR A 138 0.37 12.01 6.57
N HIS A 139 1.23 12.22 5.57
CA HIS A 139 1.31 13.47 4.81
C HIS A 139 0.85 13.35 3.35
N GLY A 140 0.52 12.14 2.88
CA GLY A 140 0.06 11.93 1.51
C GLY A 140 -1.29 12.62 1.24
N GLY A 141 -1.33 13.55 0.29
CA GLY A 141 -2.55 14.28 -0.11
C GLY A 141 -2.68 15.71 0.43
N GLN A 142 -1.64 16.24 1.09
CA GLN A 142 -1.49 17.67 1.40
C GLN A 142 -0.71 18.43 0.33
#